data_AF-A0A2T2VDQ8-F1
#
_entry.id   AF-A0A2T2VDQ8-F1
#
_cell.length_a   1.000
_cell.length_b   1.000
_cell.length_c   1.000
_cell.angle_alpha   90.00
_cell.angle_beta   90.00
_cell.angle_gamma   90.00
#
_symmetry.space_group_name_H-M   'P 1'
#
loop_
_entity.id
_entity.type
_entity.pdbx_description
1 polymer ?
#
loop_
_entity_poly.entity_id
_entity_poly.type
_entity_poly.pdbx_seq_one_letter_code
_entity_poly.pdbx_strand_id
1 'polypeptide(L)'
;KSLIAHELAHQWFGNQVTLGSWQDIWLNEGFATYLTGLSYEFIEGERLWQRWKKQKIADITIGSNGGSVFVYDTSNVDRLFSNRLSYNKGAYLLHMLRYKLGDSAFFNGVRNYIKDPKVAYGFARTQDFQEHLEGVGRQDLSEFFKDWFYGQGHPVIDVEWKQKSSGKMILNIKQDPSHGSVDMFEMQIPFHLKGASKDSLIKVNHDQFQQELTINPGFDVDSVKFDPEKWLLAKSNVKEIGSDFQPLKVYPNPVKDQLILELGNECQGFQKAELRNLQGKLLKTIELNNEFGEISNLQLSLKFRKFESGLYYLTVFCNNKQTRKKVVKINPY
;
A
#
# COMPACT_ATOMS: atom_id res chain seq x y z
N LYS A 1 9.18 24.41 11.18
CA LYS A 1 8.40 24.57 9.92
C LYS A 1 7.02 23.92 9.99
N SER A 2 6.88 22.66 10.44
CA SER A 2 5.57 22.00 10.60
C SER A 2 4.55 22.83 11.38
N LEU A 3 4.91 23.34 12.57
CA LEU A 3 4.02 24.16 13.39
C LEU A 3 3.63 25.47 12.67
N ILE A 4 4.58 26.12 11.99
CA ILE A 4 4.30 27.35 11.23
C ILE A 4 3.26 27.09 10.12
N ALA A 5 3.39 25.96 9.40
CA ALA A 5 2.41 25.60 8.38
C ALA A 5 1.02 25.31 8.97
N HIS A 6 0.98 24.66 10.14
CA HIS A 6 -0.26 24.39 10.88
C HIS A 6 -0.96 25.70 11.29
N GLU A 7 -0.25 26.60 11.96
CA GLU A 7 -0.81 27.87 12.40
C GLU A 7 -1.20 28.78 11.22
N LEU A 8 -0.45 28.75 10.12
CA LEU A 8 -0.81 29.48 8.91
C LEU A 8 -2.07 28.90 8.24
N ALA A 9 -2.26 27.58 8.27
CA ALA A 9 -3.46 26.94 7.73
C ALA A 9 -4.74 27.39 8.46
N HIS A 10 -4.64 27.71 9.75
CA HIS A 10 -5.76 28.25 10.52
C HIS A 10 -6.27 29.60 10.02
N GLN A 11 -5.48 30.33 9.21
CA GLN A 11 -5.95 31.55 8.55
C GLN A 11 -7.20 31.29 7.68
N TRP A 12 -7.28 30.12 7.05
CA TRP A 12 -8.48 29.67 6.32
C TRP A 12 -9.40 28.80 7.19
N PHE A 13 -8.84 27.80 7.87
CA PHE A 13 -9.60 26.78 8.60
C PHE A 13 -9.51 27.00 10.11
N GLY A 14 -10.44 27.77 10.64
CA GLY A 14 -10.54 28.14 12.05
C GLY A 14 -10.74 29.64 12.26
N ASN A 15 -10.12 30.48 11.42
CA ASN A 15 -10.31 31.93 11.45
C ASN A 15 -11.31 32.41 10.39
N GLN A 16 -11.11 32.08 9.12
CA GLN A 16 -12.06 32.46 8.06
C GLN A 16 -13.32 31.59 8.12
N VAL A 17 -13.18 30.28 8.21
CA VAL A 17 -14.33 29.38 8.48
C VAL A 17 -14.09 28.70 9.81
N THR A 18 -14.92 29.00 10.81
CA THR A 18 -14.83 28.44 12.15
C THR A 18 -15.80 27.26 12.30
N LEU A 19 -15.49 26.31 13.18
CA LEU A 19 -16.43 25.24 13.54
C LEU A 19 -17.74 25.78 14.13
N GLY A 20 -18.88 25.25 13.67
CA GLY A 20 -20.21 25.62 14.18
C GLY A 20 -20.59 24.93 15.49
N SER A 21 -19.87 23.88 15.87
CA SER A 21 -19.97 23.26 17.18
C SER A 21 -18.73 22.43 17.49
N TRP A 22 -18.44 22.17 18.76
CA TRP A 22 -17.26 21.42 19.19
C TRP A 22 -17.20 19.99 18.63
N GLN A 23 -18.34 19.42 18.21
CA GLN A 23 -18.42 18.18 17.42
C GLN A 23 -17.63 18.26 16.10
N ASP A 24 -17.55 19.45 15.52
CA ASP A 24 -16.98 19.75 14.20
C ASP A 24 -15.53 20.26 14.28
N ILE A 25 -14.86 20.16 15.43
CA ILE A 25 -13.49 20.66 15.67
C ILE A 25 -12.46 20.16 14.63
N TRP A 26 -12.70 19.00 14.01
CA TRP A 26 -11.86 18.47 12.94
C TRP A 26 -11.80 19.38 11.68
N LEU A 27 -12.83 20.20 11.44
CA LEU A 27 -12.84 21.17 10.33
C LEU A 27 -11.75 22.24 10.52
N ASN A 28 -11.33 22.48 11.76
CA ASN A 28 -10.18 23.32 12.05
C ASN A 28 -8.91 22.47 12.08
N GLU A 29 -8.83 21.53 13.03
CA GLU A 29 -7.58 20.84 13.38
C GLU A 29 -7.16 19.80 12.35
N GLY A 30 -8.12 19.10 11.75
CA GLY A 30 -7.89 18.15 10.68
C GLY A 30 -7.38 18.87 9.42
N PHE A 31 -7.97 20.01 9.06
CA PHE A 31 -7.50 20.81 7.93
C PHE A 31 -6.11 21.38 8.17
N ALA A 32 -5.84 22.00 9.33
CA ALA A 32 -4.52 22.55 9.63
C ALA A 32 -3.43 21.46 9.63
N THR A 33 -3.76 20.29 10.18
CA THR A 33 -2.88 19.11 10.16
C THR A 33 -2.67 18.58 8.73
N TYR A 34 -3.71 18.58 7.89
CA TYR A 34 -3.61 18.12 6.51
C TYR A 34 -2.83 19.10 5.62
N LEU A 35 -3.06 20.41 5.75
CA LEU A 35 -2.31 21.44 5.02
C LEU A 35 -0.82 21.43 5.41
N THR A 36 -0.51 21.09 6.66
CA THR A 36 0.87 20.77 7.05
C THR A 36 1.43 19.61 6.24
N GLY A 37 0.66 18.53 6.05
CA GLY A 37 1.02 17.41 5.16
C GLY A 37 1.21 17.83 3.70
N LEU A 38 0.29 18.64 3.16
CA LEU A 38 0.37 19.18 1.80
C LEU A 38 1.59 20.07 1.58
N SER A 39 2.05 20.79 2.62
CA SER A 39 3.31 21.54 2.52
C SER A 39 4.51 20.62 2.28
N TYR A 40 4.49 19.39 2.80
CA TYR A 40 5.53 18.41 2.47
C TYR A 40 5.41 17.90 1.03
N GLU A 41 4.20 17.67 0.54
CA GLU A 41 3.98 17.22 -0.84
C GLU A 41 4.41 18.30 -1.86
N PHE A 42 3.96 19.54 -1.68
CA PHE A 42 4.13 20.59 -2.70
C PHE A 42 5.38 21.44 -2.55
N ILE A 43 6.03 21.46 -1.38
CA ILE A 43 7.14 22.38 -1.10
C ILE A 43 8.41 21.63 -0.66
N GLU A 44 8.32 20.77 0.34
CA GLU A 44 9.52 20.19 0.98
C GLU A 44 9.95 18.82 0.39
N GLY A 45 9.06 18.14 -0.34
CA GLY A 45 9.36 16.97 -1.16
C GLY A 45 8.85 15.61 -0.65
N GLU A 46 8.82 14.66 -1.58
CA GLU A 46 8.18 13.34 -1.49
C GLU A 46 8.57 12.52 -0.24
N ARG A 47 9.84 12.58 0.18
CA ARG A 47 10.33 11.82 1.34
C ARG A 47 9.61 12.22 2.63
N LEU A 48 9.37 13.52 2.83
CA LEU A 48 8.68 14.02 4.02
C LEU A 48 7.19 13.74 3.94
N TRP A 49 6.61 13.81 2.74
CA TRP A 49 5.22 13.45 2.49
C TRP A 49 4.93 11.98 2.83
N GLN A 50 5.75 11.04 2.33
CA GLN A 50 5.63 9.61 2.66
C GLN A 50 5.82 9.35 4.15
N ARG A 51 6.75 10.06 4.80
CA ARG A 51 6.96 9.95 6.26
C ARG A 51 5.74 10.45 7.02
N TRP A 52 5.14 11.57 6.61
CA TRP A 52 3.94 12.11 7.25
C TRP A 52 2.79 11.12 7.16
N LYS A 53 2.48 10.58 5.96
CA LYS A 53 1.40 9.59 5.77
C LYS A 53 1.61 8.35 6.66
N LYS A 54 2.82 7.79 6.62
CA LYS A 54 3.20 6.63 7.45
C LYS A 54 3.01 6.92 8.95
N GLN A 55 3.45 8.09 9.42
CA GLN A 55 3.32 8.46 10.82
C GLN A 55 1.86 8.64 11.22
N LYS A 56 1.04 9.29 10.40
CA LYS A 56 -0.39 9.50 10.71
C LYS A 56 -1.14 8.16 10.80
N ILE A 57 -0.95 7.25 9.84
CA ILE A 57 -1.53 5.89 9.96
C ILE A 57 -1.08 5.22 11.25
N ALA A 58 0.22 5.26 11.57
CA ALA A 58 0.74 4.64 12.79
C ALA A 58 0.11 5.26 14.06
N ASP A 59 0.08 6.58 14.16
CA ASP A 59 -0.47 7.29 15.32
C ASP A 59 -1.96 7.01 15.52
N ILE A 60 -2.73 6.89 14.42
CA ILE A 60 -4.17 6.61 14.48
C ILE A 60 -4.44 5.17 14.91
N THR A 61 -3.61 4.23 14.43
CA THR A 61 -3.87 2.79 14.54
C THR A 61 -3.15 2.11 15.71
N ILE A 62 -2.26 2.83 16.42
CA ILE A 62 -1.51 2.29 17.57
C ILE A 62 -2.29 2.46 18.89
N GLY A 63 -2.27 1.42 19.72
CA GLY A 63 -2.71 1.48 21.13
C GLY A 63 -4.21 1.54 21.41
N SER A 64 -5.06 1.91 20.47
CA SER A 64 -6.52 1.94 20.65
C SER A 64 -7.25 1.51 19.39
N ASN A 65 -8.22 0.61 19.54
CA ASN A 65 -9.03 0.08 18.45
C ASN A 65 -10.32 0.90 18.20
N GLY A 66 -10.66 1.87 19.05
CA GLY A 66 -11.88 2.67 18.95
C GLY A 66 -11.64 4.15 18.63
N GLY A 67 -12.67 4.98 18.79
CA GLY A 67 -12.64 6.43 18.58
C GLY A 67 -13.08 6.89 17.19
N SER A 68 -14.02 7.82 17.18
CA SER A 68 -14.54 8.53 16.01
C SER A 68 -13.81 9.86 15.80
N VAL A 69 -13.99 10.50 14.65
CA VAL A 69 -13.60 11.91 14.49
C VAL A 69 -14.65 12.81 15.12
N PHE A 70 -15.94 12.52 14.87
CA PHE A 70 -17.07 13.17 15.54
C PHE A 70 -16.93 13.10 17.06
N VAL A 71 -17.10 14.23 17.75
CA VAL A 71 -16.95 14.30 19.20
C VAL A 71 -18.30 14.11 19.88
N TYR A 72 -18.59 12.90 20.37
CA TYR A 72 -19.84 12.62 21.07
C TYR A 72 -19.96 13.35 22.43
N ASP A 73 -18.86 13.44 23.17
CA ASP A 73 -18.79 14.15 24.45
C ASP A 73 -17.97 15.43 24.31
N THR A 74 -18.65 16.56 24.16
CA THR A 74 -18.03 17.88 24.03
C THR A 74 -17.67 18.51 25.38
N SER A 75 -17.95 17.86 26.51
CA SER A 75 -17.52 18.34 27.83
C SER A 75 -16.07 17.95 28.15
N ASN A 76 -15.53 16.97 27.44
CA ASN A 76 -14.18 16.46 27.62
C ASN A 76 -13.16 17.14 26.69
N VAL A 77 -12.36 18.04 27.25
CA VAL A 77 -11.32 18.80 26.51
C VAL A 77 -10.25 17.89 25.89
N ASP A 78 -9.80 16.85 26.60
CA ASP A 78 -8.81 15.91 26.06
C ASP A 78 -9.34 15.16 24.84
N ARG A 79 -10.64 14.87 24.81
CA ARG A 79 -11.28 14.30 23.63
C ARG A 79 -11.38 15.33 22.51
N LEU A 80 -11.82 16.57 22.80
CA LEU A 80 -11.93 17.64 21.80
C LEU A 80 -10.61 17.84 21.07
N PHE A 81 -9.50 17.91 21.80
CA PHE A 81 -8.16 18.15 21.26
C PHE A 81 -7.32 16.87 21.17
N SER A 82 -7.97 15.73 20.96
CA SER A 82 -7.27 14.46 20.79
C SER A 82 -6.39 14.49 19.53
N ASN A 83 -5.07 14.51 19.72
CA ASN A 83 -4.11 14.43 18.61
C ASN A 83 -4.39 13.22 17.70
N ARG A 84 -4.83 12.10 18.26
CA ARG A 84 -5.16 10.91 17.48
C ARG A 84 -6.40 11.11 16.59
N LEU A 85 -7.46 11.71 17.13
CA LEU A 85 -8.78 11.69 16.50
C LEU A 85 -9.12 13.00 15.78
N SER A 86 -9.03 14.13 16.46
CA SER A 86 -9.39 15.44 15.90
C SER A 86 -8.35 15.96 14.89
N TYR A 87 -7.07 15.64 15.13
CA TYR A 87 -5.95 16.07 14.29
C TYR A 87 -5.58 14.99 13.27
N ASN A 88 -5.04 13.85 13.71
CA ASN A 88 -4.48 12.85 12.81
C ASN A 88 -5.54 12.14 11.98
N LYS A 89 -6.57 11.56 12.61
CA LYS A 89 -7.66 10.89 11.90
C LYS A 89 -8.43 11.91 11.04
N GLY A 90 -8.79 13.07 11.59
CA GLY A 90 -9.40 14.18 10.84
C GLY A 90 -8.62 14.58 9.57
N ALA A 91 -7.30 14.75 9.66
CA ALA A 91 -6.47 15.03 8.48
C ALA A 91 -6.45 13.88 7.47
N TYR A 92 -6.46 12.63 7.95
CA TYR A 92 -6.50 11.47 7.06
C TYR A 92 -7.85 11.30 6.36
N LEU A 93 -8.96 11.72 6.97
CA LEU A 93 -10.25 11.79 6.29
C LEU A 93 -10.19 12.72 5.08
N LEU A 94 -9.58 13.91 5.23
CA LEU A 94 -9.36 14.82 4.10
C LEU A 94 -8.48 14.20 3.02
N HIS A 95 -7.44 13.46 3.41
CA HIS A 95 -6.58 12.75 2.47
C HIS A 95 -7.33 11.65 1.70
N MET A 96 -8.17 10.87 2.38
CA MET A 96 -9.01 9.84 1.76
C MET A 96 -10.10 10.43 0.87
N LEU A 97 -10.71 11.56 1.27
CA LEU A 97 -11.66 12.31 0.44
C LEU A 97 -10.98 12.80 -0.84
N ARG A 98 -9.74 13.32 -0.75
CA ARG A 98 -8.94 13.68 -1.92
C ARG A 98 -8.71 12.48 -2.84
N TYR A 99 -8.42 11.30 -2.30
CA TYR A 99 -8.27 10.07 -3.09
C TYR A 99 -9.58 9.63 -3.75
N LYS A 100 -10.70 9.66 -3.02
CA LYS A 100 -12.03 9.23 -3.50
C LYS A 100 -12.59 10.16 -4.58
N LEU A 101 -12.35 11.46 -4.46
CA LEU A 101 -12.83 12.49 -5.40
C LEU A 101 -11.84 12.75 -6.55
N GLY A 102 -10.55 12.52 -6.31
CA GLY A 102 -9.47 13.02 -7.13
C GLY A 102 -9.14 14.49 -6.86
N ASP A 103 -7.91 14.87 -7.17
CA ASP A 103 -7.34 16.19 -6.83
C ASP A 103 -8.18 17.37 -7.31
N SER A 104 -8.61 17.34 -8.58
CA SER A 104 -9.35 18.45 -9.17
C SER A 104 -10.67 18.71 -8.43
N ALA A 105 -11.47 17.66 -8.23
CA ALA A 105 -12.77 17.78 -7.56
C ALA A 105 -12.60 18.15 -6.08
N PHE A 106 -11.67 17.51 -5.37
CA PHE A 106 -11.41 17.81 -3.96
C PHE A 106 -11.00 19.26 -3.74
N PHE A 107 -9.97 19.75 -4.44
CA PHE A 107 -9.50 21.11 -4.25
C PHE A 107 -10.50 22.16 -4.74
N ASN A 108 -11.30 21.86 -5.77
CA ASN A 108 -12.41 22.73 -6.17
C ASN A 108 -13.51 22.77 -5.11
N GLY A 109 -13.90 21.63 -4.55
CA GLY A 109 -14.88 21.56 -3.46
C GLY A 109 -14.43 22.34 -2.22
N VAL A 110 -13.18 22.18 -1.79
CA VAL A 110 -12.59 22.95 -0.68
C VAL A 110 -12.58 24.46 -0.98
N ARG A 111 -12.23 24.87 -2.20
CA ARG A 111 -12.27 26.29 -2.60
C ARG A 111 -13.68 26.87 -2.61
N ASN A 112 -14.67 26.09 -3.04
CA ASN A 112 -16.07 26.52 -3.02
C ASN A 112 -16.55 26.66 -1.58
N TYR A 113 -16.25 25.67 -0.72
CA TYR A 113 -16.59 25.68 0.70
C TYR A 113 -16.09 26.94 1.42
N ILE A 114 -14.80 27.29 1.33
CA ILE A 114 -14.28 28.47 2.03
C ILE A 114 -14.76 29.81 1.46
N LYS A 115 -15.36 29.79 0.25
CA LYS A 115 -15.91 30.97 -0.44
C LYS A 115 -17.43 31.07 -0.33
N ASP A 116 -18.11 30.06 0.20
CA ASP A 116 -19.56 30.10 0.37
C ASP A 116 -19.92 31.20 1.36
N PRO A 117 -20.70 32.23 0.95
CA PRO A 117 -21.13 33.30 1.83
C PRO A 117 -21.88 32.84 3.10
N LYS A 118 -22.40 31.61 3.11
CA LYS A 118 -23.07 31.03 4.30
C LYS A 118 -22.10 30.70 5.44
N VAL A 119 -20.86 30.34 5.12
CA VAL A 119 -19.87 29.86 6.11
C VAL A 119 -18.60 30.72 6.16
N ALA A 120 -18.28 31.44 5.09
CA ALA A 120 -17.15 32.35 5.03
C ALA A 120 -17.30 33.47 6.07
N TYR A 121 -16.26 33.66 6.88
CA TYR A 121 -16.23 34.56 8.04
C TYR A 121 -17.30 34.24 9.10
N GLY A 122 -17.71 32.97 9.17
CA GLY A 122 -18.74 32.48 10.06
C GLY A 122 -18.47 31.04 10.52
N PHE A 123 -19.55 30.28 10.62
CA PHE A 123 -19.55 28.96 11.23
C PHE A 123 -19.96 27.89 10.23
N ALA A 124 -19.25 26.76 10.21
CA ALA A 124 -19.56 25.60 9.39
C ALA A 124 -19.70 24.33 10.23
N ARG A 125 -20.63 23.47 9.85
CA ARG A 125 -20.73 22.09 10.33
C ARG A 125 -20.17 21.15 9.28
N THR A 126 -19.91 19.90 9.68
CA THR A 126 -19.37 18.87 8.78
C THR A 126 -20.24 18.67 7.53
N GLN A 127 -21.57 18.81 7.68
CA GLN A 127 -22.52 18.73 6.57
C GLN A 127 -22.29 19.80 5.49
N ASP A 128 -21.97 21.05 5.88
CA ASP A 128 -21.68 22.12 4.92
C ASP A 128 -20.48 21.77 4.06
N PHE A 129 -19.43 21.19 4.66
CA PHE A 129 -18.26 20.74 3.90
C PHE A 129 -18.58 19.54 3.00
N GLN A 130 -19.34 18.56 3.49
CA GLN A 130 -19.78 17.40 2.71
C GLN A 130 -20.52 17.84 1.44
N GLU A 131 -21.53 18.72 1.56
CA GLU A 131 -22.35 19.18 0.43
C GLU A 131 -21.51 19.85 -0.67
N HIS A 132 -20.47 20.60 -0.31
CA HIS A 132 -19.55 21.21 -1.28
C HIS A 132 -18.71 20.18 -2.03
N LEU A 133 -18.26 19.13 -1.34
CA LEU A 133 -17.53 18.04 -1.98
C LEU A 133 -18.43 17.23 -2.92
N GLU A 134 -19.64 16.90 -2.48
CA GLU A 134 -20.63 16.16 -3.28
C GLU A 134 -21.05 16.94 -4.52
N GLY A 135 -21.28 18.26 -4.38
CA GLY A 135 -21.66 19.13 -5.49
C GLY A 135 -20.64 19.18 -6.63
N VAL A 136 -19.34 19.13 -6.30
CA VAL A 136 -18.25 19.10 -7.30
C VAL A 136 -17.95 17.68 -7.76
N GLY A 137 -17.88 16.74 -6.82
CA GLY A 137 -17.50 15.34 -7.05
C GLY A 137 -18.57 14.49 -7.72
N ARG A 138 -19.83 14.94 -7.69
CA ARG A 138 -21.01 14.22 -8.22
C ARG A 138 -21.12 12.78 -7.71
N GLN A 139 -20.79 12.59 -6.43
CA GLN A 139 -20.88 11.31 -5.74
C GLN A 139 -21.43 11.53 -4.33
N ASP A 140 -22.20 10.57 -3.84
CA ASP A 140 -22.70 10.56 -2.46
C ASP A 140 -21.56 10.16 -1.51
N LEU A 141 -21.33 10.97 -0.48
CA LEU A 141 -20.31 10.76 0.55
C LEU A 141 -20.91 10.30 1.87
N SER A 142 -22.23 10.07 1.95
CA SER A 142 -22.93 9.69 3.18
C SER A 142 -22.34 8.44 3.84
N GLU A 143 -22.03 7.41 3.04
CA GLU A 143 -21.35 6.18 3.52
C GLU A 143 -19.98 6.51 4.11
N PHE A 144 -19.17 7.31 3.40
CA PHE A 144 -17.86 7.71 3.88
C PHE A 144 -17.94 8.43 5.25
N PHE A 145 -18.85 9.39 5.42
CA PHE A 145 -18.98 10.10 6.69
C PHE A 145 -19.58 9.22 7.79
N LYS A 146 -20.52 8.33 7.45
CA LYS A 146 -21.07 7.34 8.39
C LYS A 146 -19.94 6.50 9.00
N ASP A 147 -19.04 5.97 8.18
CA ASP A 147 -18.05 5.01 8.66
C ASP A 147 -16.80 5.68 9.23
N TRP A 148 -16.29 6.73 8.57
CA TRP A 148 -15.01 7.33 8.94
C TRP A 148 -15.12 8.48 9.93
N PHE A 149 -16.21 9.24 9.88
CA PHE A 149 -16.41 10.42 10.73
C PHE A 149 -17.20 10.10 11.99
N TYR A 150 -18.41 9.54 11.83
CA TYR A 150 -19.26 9.11 12.95
C TYR A 150 -18.79 7.78 13.55
N GLY A 151 -18.47 6.82 12.67
CA GLY A 151 -17.95 5.52 13.03
C GLY A 151 -16.60 5.57 13.75
N GLN A 152 -16.40 4.61 14.64
CA GLN A 152 -15.17 4.47 15.42
C GLN A 152 -14.19 3.50 14.76
N GLY A 153 -12.92 3.62 15.14
CA GLY A 153 -11.89 2.66 14.77
C GLY A 153 -11.38 2.83 13.34
N HIS A 154 -10.86 1.75 12.77
CA HIS A 154 -10.27 1.67 11.43
C HIS A 154 -10.28 0.21 10.96
N PRO A 155 -10.21 -0.07 9.65
CA PRO A 155 -10.11 -1.44 9.15
C PRO A 155 -8.72 -2.06 9.38
N VAL A 156 -8.70 -3.36 9.58
CA VAL A 156 -7.54 -4.24 9.41
C VAL A 156 -7.78 -5.06 8.14
N ILE A 157 -6.87 -4.96 7.18
CA ILE A 157 -6.98 -5.59 5.87
C ILE A 157 -5.95 -6.72 5.75
N ASP A 158 -6.44 -7.94 5.68
CA ASP A 158 -5.63 -9.12 5.36
C ASP A 158 -5.77 -9.44 3.87
N VAL A 159 -4.64 -9.45 3.19
CA VAL A 159 -4.55 -9.74 1.76
C VAL A 159 -3.75 -11.01 1.57
N GLU A 160 -4.38 -12.00 0.96
CA GLU A 160 -3.75 -13.23 0.52
C GLU A 160 -3.75 -13.26 -0.99
N TRP A 161 -2.62 -13.57 -1.61
CA TRP A 161 -2.56 -13.68 -3.06
C TRP A 161 -1.79 -14.91 -3.50
N LYS A 162 -2.14 -15.42 -4.68
CA LYS A 162 -1.41 -16.52 -5.32
C LYS A 162 -1.45 -16.42 -6.84
N GLN A 163 -0.33 -16.76 -7.46
CA GLN A 163 -0.20 -16.87 -8.91
C GLN A 163 -0.61 -18.28 -9.36
N LYS A 164 -1.53 -18.37 -10.33
CA LYS A 164 -1.88 -19.66 -10.98
C LYS A 164 -0.94 -19.93 -12.13
N SER A 165 -0.76 -21.21 -12.45
CA SER A 165 -0.02 -21.71 -13.64
C SER A 165 -0.55 -21.15 -14.97
N SER A 166 -1.81 -20.73 -15.01
CA SER A 166 -2.46 -20.06 -16.16
C SER A 166 -2.00 -18.62 -16.39
N GLY A 167 -1.17 -18.03 -15.52
CA GLY A 167 -0.79 -16.61 -15.59
C GLY A 167 -1.79 -15.66 -14.92
N LYS A 168 -2.96 -16.16 -14.48
CA LYS A 168 -3.90 -15.40 -13.64
C LYS A 168 -3.47 -15.41 -12.16
N MET A 169 -3.84 -14.37 -11.42
CA MET A 169 -3.64 -14.25 -9.98
C MET A 169 -4.99 -14.36 -9.26
N ILE A 170 -5.03 -15.05 -8.11
CA ILE A 170 -6.12 -14.88 -7.13
C ILE A 170 -5.68 -13.85 -6.09
N LEU A 171 -6.56 -12.92 -5.78
CA LEU A 171 -6.44 -11.96 -4.70
C LEU A 171 -7.62 -12.13 -3.75
N ASN A 172 -7.34 -12.57 -2.52
CA ASN A 172 -8.29 -12.68 -1.43
C ASN A 172 -8.09 -11.50 -0.48
N ILE A 173 -9.14 -10.72 -0.27
CA ILE A 173 -9.12 -9.55 0.59
C ILE A 173 -10.13 -9.81 1.71
N LYS A 174 -9.68 -9.78 2.95
CA LYS A 174 -10.52 -9.84 4.13
C LYS A 174 -10.38 -8.54 4.92
N GLN A 175 -11.50 -8.03 5.40
CA GLN A 175 -11.55 -6.87 6.27
C GLN A 175 -12.08 -7.24 7.65
N ASP A 176 -11.41 -6.73 8.69
CA ASP A 176 -11.83 -6.82 10.08
C ASP A 176 -11.85 -5.40 10.70
N PRO A 177 -13.03 -4.81 10.95
CA PRO A 177 -13.14 -3.52 11.63
C PRO A 177 -12.58 -3.58 13.05
N SER A 178 -11.78 -2.61 13.46
CA SER A 178 -11.24 -2.57 14.82
C SER A 178 -12.32 -2.28 15.88
N HIS A 179 -13.51 -1.83 15.51
CA HIS A 179 -14.58 -1.47 16.42
C HIS A 179 -15.96 -1.83 15.83
N GLY A 180 -16.83 -2.47 16.61
CA GLY A 180 -18.15 -2.94 16.16
C GLY A 180 -19.22 -1.85 15.96
N SER A 181 -18.83 -0.57 15.88
CA SER A 181 -19.75 0.51 15.46
C SER A 181 -19.81 0.67 13.94
N VAL A 182 -18.84 0.08 13.25
CA VAL A 182 -18.72 0.10 11.79
C VAL A 182 -18.63 -1.34 11.36
N ASP A 183 -19.62 -1.81 10.62
CA ASP A 183 -19.65 -3.17 10.12
C ASP A 183 -18.62 -3.36 9.01
N MET A 184 -18.48 -2.37 8.13
CA MET A 184 -17.52 -2.40 7.04
C MET A 184 -17.08 -0.98 6.69
N PHE A 185 -15.84 -0.84 6.24
CA PHE A 185 -15.33 0.36 5.61
C PHE A 185 -15.17 0.08 4.11
N GLU A 186 -16.05 0.65 3.31
CA GLU A 186 -16.04 0.54 1.86
C GLU A 186 -14.88 1.36 1.29
N MET A 187 -14.04 0.71 0.48
CA MET A 187 -12.81 1.31 0.00
C MET A 187 -12.48 0.89 -1.43
N GLN A 188 -11.91 1.83 -2.19
CA GLN A 188 -11.26 1.51 -3.46
C GLN A 188 -9.76 1.30 -3.22
N ILE A 189 -9.36 0.05 -2.98
CA ILE A 189 -8.00 -0.30 -2.58
C ILE A 189 -7.06 -0.31 -3.79
N PRO A 190 -6.00 0.53 -3.81
CA PRO A 190 -4.97 0.43 -4.82
C PRO A 190 -3.97 -0.69 -4.46
N PHE A 191 -3.64 -1.54 -5.43
CA PHE A 191 -2.61 -2.56 -5.31
C PHE A 191 -1.53 -2.37 -6.36
N HIS A 192 -0.27 -2.38 -5.93
CA HIS A 192 0.88 -2.43 -6.83
C HIS A 192 1.31 -3.88 -7.02
N LEU A 193 1.12 -4.38 -8.24
CA LEU A 193 1.57 -5.70 -8.67
C LEU A 193 2.91 -5.54 -9.37
N LYS A 194 3.95 -6.22 -8.90
CA LYS A 194 5.30 -6.10 -9.46
C LYS A 194 5.81 -7.47 -9.89
N GLY A 195 6.31 -7.56 -11.11
CA GLY A 195 7.07 -8.70 -11.63
C GLY A 195 8.50 -8.31 -11.97
N ALA A 196 9.20 -9.20 -12.67
CA ALA A 196 10.64 -9.05 -12.93
C ALA A 196 11.01 -7.84 -13.81
N SER A 197 10.15 -7.48 -14.76
CA SER A 197 10.39 -6.40 -15.75
C SER A 197 9.20 -5.48 -15.98
N LYS A 198 8.05 -5.79 -15.38
CA LYS A 198 6.80 -5.05 -15.51
C LYS A 198 6.17 -4.88 -14.15
N ASP A 199 5.40 -3.83 -14.01
CA ASP A 199 4.51 -3.62 -12.88
C ASP A 199 3.18 -3.02 -13.34
N SER A 200 2.21 -3.02 -12.43
CA SER A 200 0.89 -2.46 -12.66
C SER A 200 0.32 -1.93 -11.35
N LEU A 201 -0.40 -0.82 -11.42
CA LEU A 201 -1.24 -0.33 -10.33
C LEU A 201 -2.68 -0.61 -10.69
N ILE A 202 -3.33 -1.48 -9.92
CA ILE A 202 -4.75 -1.77 -10.06
C ILE A 202 -5.52 -1.14 -8.90
N LYS A 203 -6.81 -0.89 -9.11
CA LYS A 203 -7.73 -0.48 -8.05
C LYS A 203 -8.86 -1.48 -7.93
N VAL A 204 -9.14 -1.91 -6.70
CA VAL A 204 -10.17 -2.88 -6.38
C VAL A 204 -11.23 -2.21 -5.53
N ASN A 205 -12.48 -2.24 -5.96
CA ASN A 205 -13.60 -1.86 -5.10
C ASN A 205 -13.84 -3.00 -4.11
N HIS A 206 -13.73 -2.68 -2.82
CA HIS A 206 -13.89 -3.63 -1.73
C HIS A 206 -15.10 -3.24 -0.88
N ASP A 207 -16.17 -4.00 -1.08
CA ASP A 207 -17.53 -3.78 -0.56
C ASP A 207 -18.12 -5.05 0.09
N GLN A 208 -17.29 -6.07 0.33
CA GLN A 208 -17.64 -7.29 1.05
C GLN A 208 -16.59 -7.62 2.11
N PHE A 209 -17.03 -8.13 3.28
CA PHE A 209 -16.14 -8.56 4.38
C PHE A 209 -14.98 -9.47 3.93
N GLN A 210 -15.28 -10.37 3.01
CA GLN A 210 -14.31 -11.23 2.35
C GLN A 210 -14.63 -11.28 0.86
N GLN A 211 -13.62 -11.02 0.04
CA GLN A 211 -13.78 -10.91 -1.41
C GLN A 211 -12.63 -11.66 -2.09
N GLU A 212 -12.97 -12.62 -2.95
CA GLU A 212 -12.02 -13.29 -3.83
C GLU A 212 -12.12 -12.70 -5.24
N LEU A 213 -10.98 -12.35 -5.82
CA LEU A 213 -10.89 -11.80 -7.17
C LEU A 213 -9.89 -12.61 -7.99
N THR A 214 -10.26 -12.91 -9.24
CA THR A 214 -9.32 -13.44 -10.22
C THR A 214 -8.90 -12.33 -11.18
N ILE A 215 -7.59 -12.04 -11.22
CA ILE A 215 -7.01 -10.93 -11.97
C ILE A 215 -6.07 -11.50 -13.04
N ASN A 216 -6.01 -10.88 -14.22
CA ASN A 216 -5.00 -11.19 -15.23
C ASN A 216 -3.99 -10.04 -15.32
N PRO A 217 -2.85 -10.12 -14.61
CA PRO A 217 -1.83 -9.09 -14.65
C PRO A 217 -1.10 -9.01 -16.01
N GLY A 218 -1.12 -10.08 -16.81
CA GLY A 218 -0.38 -10.15 -18.08
C GLY A 218 1.13 -10.34 -17.93
N PHE A 219 1.61 -10.66 -16.72
CA PHE A 219 2.98 -11.01 -16.38
C PHE A 219 3.01 -11.80 -15.07
N ASP A 220 4.11 -12.51 -14.80
CA ASP A 220 4.29 -13.24 -13.54
C ASP A 220 4.55 -12.24 -12.40
N VAL A 221 3.67 -12.27 -11.39
CA VAL A 221 3.74 -11.37 -10.24
C VAL A 221 4.69 -11.94 -9.18
N ASP A 222 5.72 -11.17 -8.84
CA ASP A 222 6.69 -11.48 -7.80
C ASP A 222 6.30 -10.90 -6.43
N SER A 223 5.55 -9.79 -6.42
CA SER A 223 5.08 -9.16 -5.18
C SER A 223 3.83 -8.33 -5.39
N VAL A 224 3.00 -8.28 -4.35
CA VAL A 224 1.82 -7.43 -4.25
C VAL A 224 2.01 -6.49 -3.07
N LYS A 225 1.75 -5.19 -3.27
CA LYS A 225 1.73 -4.20 -2.20
C LYS A 225 0.34 -3.59 -2.08
N PHE A 226 -0.21 -3.64 -0.88
CA PHE A 226 -1.39 -2.87 -0.49
C PHE A 226 -1.03 -1.39 -0.42
N ASP A 227 -1.84 -0.56 -1.05
CA ASP A 227 -1.83 0.89 -0.98
C ASP A 227 -0.43 1.51 -0.89
N PRO A 228 0.39 1.36 -1.95
CA PRO A 228 1.81 1.75 -1.92
C PRO A 228 2.00 3.23 -1.52
N GLU A 229 1.04 4.07 -1.95
CA GLU A 229 1.02 5.51 -1.73
C GLU A 229 0.30 5.92 -0.45
N LYS A 230 -0.24 4.99 0.34
CA LYS A 230 -0.89 5.25 1.63
C LYS A 230 -2.06 6.23 1.50
N TRP A 231 -2.89 6.07 0.49
CA TRP A 231 -4.11 6.85 0.37
C TRP A 231 -5.13 6.52 1.47
N LEU A 232 -5.13 5.29 1.97
CA LEU A 232 -6.14 4.72 2.86
C LEU A 232 -5.65 4.61 4.30
N LEU A 233 -6.57 4.86 5.24
CA LEU A 233 -6.34 4.63 6.66
C LEU A 233 -6.67 3.17 7.01
N ALA A 234 -5.67 2.30 7.02
CA ALA A 234 -5.84 0.92 7.42
C ALA A 234 -4.57 0.34 8.05
N LYS A 235 -4.72 -0.68 8.89
CA LYS A 235 -3.65 -1.67 9.07
C LYS A 235 -3.75 -2.66 7.94
N SER A 236 -2.62 -3.09 7.40
CA SER A 236 -2.60 -4.09 6.33
C SER A 236 -1.56 -5.16 6.57
N ASN A 237 -1.92 -6.39 6.25
CA ASN A 237 -1.01 -7.52 6.16
C ASN A 237 -1.16 -8.16 4.78
N VAL A 238 -0.06 -8.30 4.05
CA VAL A 238 -0.07 -8.86 2.69
C VAL A 238 0.83 -10.07 2.69
N LYS A 239 0.27 -11.23 2.34
CA LYS A 239 1.00 -12.49 2.26
C LYS A 239 0.71 -13.20 0.94
N GLU A 240 1.77 -13.73 0.35
CA GLU A 240 1.64 -14.73 -0.69
C GLU A 240 1.31 -16.07 -0.01
N ILE A 241 0.25 -16.75 -0.44
CA ILE A 241 -0.11 -18.07 0.09
C ILE A 241 0.04 -19.09 -1.02
N GLY A 242 0.72 -20.19 -0.71
CA GLY A 242 0.63 -21.45 -1.45
C GLY A 242 0.52 -21.25 -2.95
N SER A 243 1.65 -20.97 -3.59
CA SER A 243 1.65 -20.88 -5.03
C SER A 243 1.56 -22.30 -5.61
N ASP A 244 0.52 -22.57 -6.42
CA ASP A 244 0.54 -23.74 -7.32
C ASP A 244 1.76 -23.67 -8.28
N PHE A 245 2.30 -22.46 -8.44
CA PHE A 245 3.48 -22.10 -9.21
C PHE A 245 4.69 -21.89 -8.29
N GLN A 246 5.49 -22.91 -8.02
CA GLN A 246 6.79 -22.69 -7.38
C GLN A 246 7.79 -22.21 -8.44
N PRO A 247 8.34 -20.99 -8.32
CA PRO A 247 9.32 -20.50 -9.27
C PRO A 247 10.70 -21.10 -9.01
N LEU A 248 11.59 -21.04 -10.01
CA LEU A 248 13.00 -21.34 -9.87
C LEU A 248 13.62 -20.34 -8.89
N LYS A 249 14.16 -20.85 -7.79
CA LYS A 249 14.92 -20.04 -6.83
C LYS A 249 16.40 -20.37 -6.94
N VAL A 250 17.23 -19.36 -6.76
CA VAL A 250 18.69 -19.49 -6.70
C VAL A 250 19.20 -18.85 -5.41
N TYR A 251 19.81 -19.64 -4.54
CA TYR A 251 20.27 -19.16 -3.23
C TYR A 251 21.49 -19.94 -2.72
N PRO A 252 22.34 -19.35 -1.87
CA PRO A 252 22.37 -17.91 -1.55
C PRO A 252 22.77 -17.08 -2.77
N ASN A 253 22.25 -15.86 -2.87
CA ASN A 253 22.60 -14.90 -3.91
C ASN A 253 22.66 -13.49 -3.28
N PRO A 254 23.86 -12.94 -2.99
CA PRO A 254 25.17 -13.35 -3.52
C PRO A 254 25.69 -14.70 -3.01
N VAL A 255 26.37 -15.46 -3.89
CA VAL A 255 26.96 -16.78 -3.59
C VAL A 255 28.45 -16.67 -3.25
N LYS A 256 28.87 -17.46 -2.26
CA LYS A 256 30.30 -17.70 -1.93
C LYS A 256 30.76 -19.04 -2.51
N ASP A 257 30.43 -20.16 -1.87
CA ASP A 257 31.02 -21.45 -2.26
C ASP A 257 30.07 -22.36 -3.05
N GLN A 258 28.77 -22.30 -2.75
CA GLN A 258 27.78 -23.22 -3.27
C GLN A 258 26.49 -22.46 -3.59
N LEU A 259 25.98 -22.64 -4.82
CA LEU A 259 24.70 -22.11 -5.26
C LEU A 259 23.70 -23.27 -5.32
N ILE A 260 22.56 -23.12 -4.66
CA ILE A 260 21.44 -24.04 -4.70
C ILE A 260 20.43 -23.49 -5.69
N LEU A 261 19.99 -24.34 -6.62
CA LEU A 261 18.85 -24.11 -7.49
C LEU A 261 17.71 -24.96 -6.94
N GLU A 262 16.63 -24.34 -6.51
CA GLU A 262 15.41 -25.04 -6.14
C GLU A 262 14.46 -24.99 -7.34
N LEU A 263 14.27 -26.14 -7.98
CA LEU A 263 13.41 -26.30 -9.14
C LEU A 263 11.97 -26.43 -8.65
N GLY A 264 11.24 -25.32 -8.64
CA GLY A 264 9.80 -25.36 -8.40
C GLY A 264 9.01 -25.92 -9.59
N ASN A 265 7.69 -26.04 -9.43
CA ASN A 265 6.73 -26.52 -10.42
C ASN A 265 6.78 -25.76 -11.77
N GLU A 266 7.33 -24.54 -11.83
CA GLU A 266 7.56 -23.83 -13.09
C GLU A 266 8.54 -24.57 -14.03
N CYS A 267 9.39 -25.41 -13.45
CA CYS A 267 10.46 -26.14 -14.12
C CYS A 267 10.20 -27.67 -14.14
N GLN A 268 8.95 -28.08 -14.32
CA GLN A 268 8.66 -29.48 -14.63
C GLN A 268 9.39 -29.92 -15.91
N GLY A 269 10.05 -31.07 -15.87
CA GLY A 269 10.87 -31.58 -16.98
C GLY A 269 12.15 -30.77 -17.19
N PHE A 270 12.86 -30.45 -16.11
CA PHE A 270 14.21 -29.88 -16.18
C PHE A 270 15.08 -30.69 -17.16
N GLN A 271 15.66 -29.98 -18.13
CA GLN A 271 16.56 -30.56 -19.14
C GLN A 271 18.02 -30.24 -18.80
N LYS A 272 18.31 -28.94 -18.63
CA LYS A 272 19.64 -28.44 -18.34
C LYS A 272 19.61 -27.03 -17.74
N ALA A 273 20.72 -26.60 -17.17
CA ALA A 273 20.97 -25.20 -16.88
C ALA A 273 22.32 -24.74 -17.44
N GLU A 274 22.39 -23.50 -17.90
CA GLU A 274 23.57 -22.88 -18.49
C GLU A 274 23.98 -21.64 -17.68
N LEU A 275 25.21 -21.65 -17.17
CA LEU A 275 25.81 -20.50 -16.51
C LEU A 275 26.64 -19.70 -17.52
N ARG A 276 26.31 -18.42 -17.68
CA ARG A 276 27.00 -17.49 -18.60
C ARG A 276 27.53 -16.28 -17.83
N ASN A 277 28.65 -15.73 -18.30
CA ASN A 277 29.16 -14.46 -17.79
C ASN A 277 28.38 -13.26 -18.38
N LEU A 278 28.78 -12.04 -18.01
CA LEU A 278 28.22 -10.79 -18.53
C LEU A 278 28.31 -10.65 -20.06
N GLN A 279 29.38 -11.17 -20.66
CA GLN A 279 29.61 -11.15 -22.10
C GLN A 279 28.83 -12.27 -22.84
N GLY A 280 28.01 -13.06 -22.13
CA GLY A 280 27.23 -14.16 -22.71
C GLY A 280 28.03 -15.45 -22.99
N LYS A 281 29.32 -15.48 -22.67
CA LYS A 281 30.17 -16.67 -22.80
C LYS A 281 29.65 -17.77 -21.87
N LEU A 282 29.39 -18.95 -22.43
CA LEU A 282 29.03 -20.15 -21.68
C LEU A 282 30.22 -20.60 -20.83
N LEU A 283 30.00 -20.72 -19.53
CA LEU A 283 31.01 -21.14 -18.57
C LEU A 283 30.78 -22.57 -18.09
N LYS A 284 29.52 -22.95 -17.90
CA LYS A 284 29.16 -24.29 -17.43
C LYS A 284 27.76 -24.68 -17.90
N THR A 285 27.61 -25.94 -18.31
CA THR A 285 26.32 -26.60 -18.52
C THR A 285 26.09 -27.59 -17.38
N ILE A 286 24.86 -27.67 -16.91
CA ILE A 286 24.42 -28.43 -15.76
C ILE A 286 23.32 -29.37 -16.24
N GLU A 287 23.56 -30.67 -16.17
CA GLU A 287 22.65 -31.73 -16.61
C GLU A 287 22.48 -32.76 -15.49
N LEU A 288 21.33 -33.45 -15.45
CA LEU A 288 20.98 -34.38 -14.37
C LEU A 288 21.99 -35.53 -14.18
N ASN A 289 22.70 -35.92 -15.24
CA ASN A 289 23.48 -37.15 -15.25
C ASN A 289 24.98 -36.97 -14.94
N ASN A 290 25.48 -35.74 -14.78
CA ASN A 290 26.93 -35.51 -14.82
C ASN A 290 27.61 -34.93 -13.59
N GLU A 291 26.92 -34.55 -12.49
CA GLU A 291 27.67 -34.04 -11.32
C GLU A 291 26.88 -33.86 -10.00
N PHE A 292 25.77 -34.59 -9.78
CA PHE A 292 24.98 -34.42 -8.55
C PHE A 292 25.15 -35.58 -7.56
N GLY A 293 25.39 -35.22 -6.29
CA GLY A 293 25.03 -36.04 -5.14
C GLY A 293 23.51 -36.04 -4.94
N GLU A 294 23.01 -37.06 -4.22
CA GLU A 294 21.61 -37.43 -4.00
C GLU A 294 20.53 -36.40 -4.42
N ILE A 295 19.75 -36.79 -5.43
CA ILE A 295 18.52 -36.10 -5.81
C ILE A 295 17.48 -36.38 -4.71
N SER A 296 17.30 -35.44 -3.80
CA SER A 296 16.11 -35.38 -2.95
C SER A 296 15.41 -34.04 -3.20
N ASN A 297 14.12 -34.09 -3.54
CA ASN A 297 13.21 -32.94 -3.61
C ASN A 297 13.59 -31.78 -4.56
N LEU A 298 14.06 -32.07 -5.79
CA LEU A 298 14.20 -31.05 -6.86
C LEU A 298 15.17 -29.88 -6.56
N GLN A 299 16.11 -30.07 -5.62
CA GLN A 299 17.21 -29.13 -5.38
C GLN A 299 18.48 -29.58 -6.12
N LEU A 300 19.11 -28.66 -6.86
CA LEU A 300 20.40 -28.86 -7.52
C LEU A 300 21.47 -28.00 -6.85
N SER A 301 22.58 -28.60 -6.48
CA SER A 301 23.72 -27.90 -5.88
C SER A 301 24.87 -27.71 -6.86
N LEU A 302 25.27 -26.46 -7.08
CA LEU A 302 26.41 -26.10 -7.92
C LEU A 302 27.57 -25.58 -7.06
N LYS A 303 28.73 -26.24 -7.15
CA LYS A 303 29.99 -25.72 -6.59
C LYS A 303 30.38 -24.44 -7.33
N PHE A 304 30.26 -23.30 -6.66
CA PHE A 304 30.51 -21.96 -7.22
C PHE A 304 31.88 -21.38 -6.82
N ARG A 305 32.62 -22.06 -5.93
CA ARG A 305 33.90 -21.62 -5.37
C ARG A 305 34.97 -21.23 -6.41
N LYS A 306 35.00 -21.91 -7.56
CA LYS A 306 36.01 -21.73 -8.61
C LYS A 306 35.74 -20.54 -9.54
N PHE A 307 34.57 -19.91 -9.46
CA PHE A 307 34.24 -18.75 -10.30
C PHE A 307 34.76 -17.46 -9.65
N GLU A 308 35.25 -16.55 -10.49
CA GLU A 308 35.69 -15.22 -10.08
C GLU A 308 34.52 -14.40 -9.49
N SER A 309 34.85 -13.38 -8.70
CA SER A 309 33.84 -12.44 -8.20
C SER A 309 33.26 -11.65 -9.37
N GLY A 310 31.93 -11.53 -9.42
CA GLY A 310 31.29 -10.86 -10.54
C GLY A 310 29.84 -11.28 -10.75
N LEU A 311 29.30 -10.83 -11.88
CA LEU A 311 27.92 -11.05 -12.25
C LEU A 311 27.78 -12.17 -13.29
N TYR A 312 26.84 -13.08 -13.04
CA TYR A 312 26.53 -14.23 -13.87
C TYR A 312 25.04 -14.29 -14.17
N TYR A 313 24.70 -14.98 -15.26
CA TYR A 313 23.34 -15.32 -15.59
C TYR A 313 23.19 -16.82 -15.70
N LEU A 314 22.26 -17.37 -14.93
CA LEU A 314 21.86 -18.76 -15.00
C LEU A 314 20.60 -18.85 -15.85
N THR A 315 20.64 -19.61 -16.93
CA THR A 315 19.47 -19.92 -17.77
C THR A 315 19.11 -21.37 -17.57
N VAL A 316 17.88 -21.64 -17.12
CA VAL A 316 17.38 -22.98 -16.82
C VAL A 316 16.36 -23.35 -17.87
N PHE A 317 16.52 -24.52 -18.48
CA PHE A 317 15.69 -25.04 -19.55
C PHE A 317 14.83 -26.17 -18.99
N CYS A 318 13.52 -26.01 -19.08
CA CYS A 318 12.53 -26.95 -18.57
C CYS A 318 11.47 -27.16 -19.65
N ASN A 319 11.39 -28.36 -20.22
CA ASN A 319 10.55 -28.66 -21.39
C ASN A 319 10.62 -27.54 -22.47
N ASN A 320 9.49 -26.90 -22.79
CA ASN A 320 9.38 -25.85 -23.82
C ASN A 320 9.60 -24.42 -23.27
N LYS A 321 10.11 -24.27 -22.04
CA LYS A 321 10.33 -22.97 -21.39
C LYS A 321 11.79 -22.80 -20.97
N GLN A 322 12.25 -21.54 -20.97
CA GLN A 322 13.52 -21.15 -20.39
C GLN A 322 13.31 -20.02 -19.38
N THR A 323 13.88 -20.16 -18.19
CA THR A 323 13.87 -19.15 -17.13
C THR A 323 15.28 -18.65 -16.89
N ARG A 324 15.48 -17.33 -16.83
CA ARG A 324 16.79 -16.72 -16.57
C ARG A 324 16.82 -16.07 -15.19
N LYS A 325 17.84 -16.37 -14.39
CA LYS A 325 18.10 -15.77 -13.07
C LYS A 325 19.47 -15.11 -13.03
N LYS A 326 19.54 -13.98 -12.33
CA LYS A 326 20.77 -13.23 -12.07
C LYS A 326 21.49 -13.86 -10.87
N VAL A 327 22.80 -14.11 -10.96
CA VAL A 327 23.62 -14.67 -9.87
C VAL A 327 24.84 -13.79 -9.64
N VAL A 328 25.05 -13.35 -8.40
CA VAL A 328 26.18 -12.50 -8.00
C VAL A 328 27.15 -13.36 -7.20
N LYS A 329 28.40 -13.46 -7.64
CA LYS A 329 29.47 -14.15 -6.90
C LYS A 329 30.32 -13.12 -6.17
N ILE A 330 30.51 -13.37 -4.88
CA ILE A 330 31.38 -12.57 -4.01
C ILE A 330 32.55 -13.43 -3.52
N ASN A 331 33.67 -12.78 -3.22
CA ASN A 331 34.81 -13.47 -2.64
C ASN A 331 34.45 -14.00 -1.25
N PRO A 332 35.01 -15.16 -0.85
CA PRO A 332 34.82 -15.68 0.49
C PRO A 332 35.51 -14.81 1.56
N TYR A 333 36.34 -13.84 1.16
CA TYR A 333 37.07 -12.88 2.01
C TYR A 333 36.43 -11.50 1.95
#